data_AF-A0A831KL95-F1
#
_entry.id   AF-A0A831KL95-F1
#
_cell.length_a   1.000
_cell.length_b   1.000
_cell.length_c   1.000
_cell.angle_alpha   90.00
_cell.angle_beta   90.00
_cell.angle_gamma   90.00
#
_symmetry.space_group_name_H-M   'P 1'
#
loop_
_entity.id
_entity.type
_entity.pdbx_description
1 polymer ?
#
loop_
_entity_poly.entity_id
_entity_poly.type
_entity_poly.pdbx_seq_one_letter_code
_entity_poly.pdbx_strand_id
1 'polypeptide(L)' 'RQRAYASFKNEQCLKCHRNLLYIPDKRGAMLAHRDVMYARPRYEKRCVDCHKNLVHNPTTIYEYKQFRGMYRGLGT' A
#
# COMPACT_ATOMS: atom_id res chain seq x y z
N ARG A 1 12.07 -7.73 10.49
CA ARG A 1 10.90 -7.05 9.85
C ARG A 1 10.77 -5.57 10.27
N GLN A 2 10.86 -5.23 11.56
CA GLN A 2 10.67 -3.85 12.06
C GLN A 2 11.62 -2.81 11.46
N ARG A 3 12.91 -3.13 11.29
CA ARG A 3 13.89 -2.25 10.62
C ARG A 3 13.51 -1.92 9.17
N ALA A 4 12.98 -2.91 8.44
CA ALA A 4 12.50 -2.70 7.07
C ALA A 4 11.26 -1.79 7.03
N TYR A 5 10.34 -1.91 8.00
CA TYR A 5 9.20 -1.00 8.12
C TYR A 5 9.60 0.44 8.41
N ALA A 6 10.64 0.65 9.22
CA ALA A 6 11.14 1.99 9.52
C ALA A 6 11.76 2.69 8.29
N SER A 7 12.31 1.93 7.34
CA SER A 7 12.91 2.50 6.11
C SER A 7 11.90 2.85 5.02
N PHE A 8 10.64 2.38 5.10
CA PHE A 8 9.65 2.68 4.08
C PHE A 8 9.12 4.11 4.22
N LYS A 9 9.28 4.89 3.15
CA LYS A 9 8.69 6.23 2.99
C LYS A 9 7.39 6.14 2.21
N ASN A 10 6.36 6.89 2.62
CA ASN A 10 5.05 6.92 1.96
C ASN A 10 5.16 7.30 0.47
N GLU A 11 6.13 8.14 0.11
CA GLU A 11 6.45 8.51 -1.28
C GLU A 11 6.64 7.30 -2.21
N GLN A 12 7.24 6.21 -1.72
CA GLN A 12 7.45 5.00 -2.52
C GLN A 12 6.13 4.29 -2.82
N CYS A 13 5.16 4.37 -1.91
CA CYS A 13 3.82 3.83 -2.13
C CYS A 13 3.05 4.67 -3.15
N LEU A 14 3.19 6.00 -3.10
CA LEU A 14 2.49 6.94 -4.00
C LEU A 14 2.97 6.87 -5.46
N LYS A 15 4.16 6.34 -5.72
CA LYS A 15 4.64 6.10 -7.10
C LYS A 15 3.65 5.23 -7.90
N CYS A 16 3.07 4.23 -7.25
CA CYS A 16 2.12 3.29 -7.83
C CYS A 16 0.67 3.59 -7.42
N HIS A 17 0.42 4.00 -6.17
CA HIS A 17 -0.91 4.32 -5.68
C HIS A 17 -1.24 5.80 -5.84
N ARG A 18 -1.55 6.22 -7.07
CA ARG A 18 -1.77 7.63 -7.42
C ARG A 18 -3.16 8.17 -7.05
N ASN A 19 -4.17 7.30 -7.00
CA ASN A 19 -5.58 7.68 -6.83
C ASN A 19 -6.19 7.17 -5.50
N LEU A 20 -5.43 7.24 -4.40
CA LEU A 20 -5.86 6.73 -3.09
C LEU A 20 -7.13 7.40 -2.52
N LEU A 21 -7.43 8.62 -2.97
CA LEU A 21 -8.60 9.38 -2.51
C LEU A 21 -9.85 9.14 -3.36
N TYR A 22 -9.71 8.44 -4.49
CA TYR A 22 -10.81 8.18 -5.42
C TYR A 22 -11.14 6.68 -5.42
N ILE A 23 -11.68 6.21 -4.29
CA ILE A 23 -12.15 4.83 -4.11
C ILE A 23 -13.65 4.87 -3.76
N PRO A 24 -14.53 4.97 -4.78
CA PRO A 24 -15.95 5.29 -4.57
C PRO A 24 -16.66 4.25 -3.69
N ASP A 25 -16.37 2.97 -3.88
CA ASP A 25 -17.06 1.88 -3.18
C ASP A 25 -16.49 1.57 -1.79
N LYS A 26 -15.43 2.27 -1.36
CA LYS A 26 -14.73 2.00 -0.08
C LYS A 26 -14.42 3.30 0.66
N ARG A 27 -15.48 4.02 1.06
CA ARG A 27 -15.39 5.29 1.80
C ARG A 27 -14.48 5.23 3.03
N GLY A 28 -14.54 4.15 3.82
CA GLY A 28 -13.70 4.01 5.02
C GLY A 28 -12.21 3.98 4.70
N ALA A 29 -11.81 3.30 3.62
CA ALA A 29 -10.43 3.26 3.17
C ALA A 29 -9.97 4.63 2.64
N MET A 30 -10.84 5.33 1.90
CA MET A 30 -10.56 6.68 1.41
C MET A 30 -10.27 7.66 2.56
N LEU A 31 -11.06 7.62 3.64
CA LEU A 31 -10.82 8.45 4.83
C LEU A 31 -9.49 8.14 5.51
N ALA A 32 -9.16 6.85 5.67
CA ALA A 32 -7.88 6.44 6.23
C ALA A 32 -6.69 6.88 5.37
N HIS A 33 -6.82 6.84 4.04
CA HIS A 33 -5.79 7.37 3.14
C HIS A 33 -5.68 8.89 3.22
N ARG A 34 -6.80 9.60 3.36
CA ARG A 34 -6.82 11.06 3.56
C ARG A 34 -6.04 11.45 4.82
N ASP A 35 -6.20 10.71 5.91
CA ASP A 35 -5.47 10.90 7.17
C ASP A 35 -3.94 10.74 7.01
N VAL A 36 -3.50 9.84 6.12
CA VAL A 36 -2.07 9.62 5.85
C VAL A 36 -1.51 10.71 4.93
N MET A 37 -2.29 11.12 3.92
CA MET A 37 -1.88 12.12 2.92
C MET A 37 -1.87 13.55 3.47
N TYR A 38 -2.83 13.88 4.33
CA TYR A 38 -3.01 15.20 4.90
C TYR A 38 -2.89 15.15 6.43
N ALA A 39 -1.93 14.38 6.93
CA ALA A 39 -1.65 14.29 8.35
C ALA A 39 -1.31 15.68 8.92
N ARG A 40 -1.83 15.99 10.11
CA ARG A 40 -1.38 17.16 10.87
C ARG A 40 0.09 16.96 11.28
N PRO A 41 0.91 18.03 11.28
CA PRO A 41 2.28 17.94 11.80
C PRO A 41 2.29 17.34 13.21
N ARG A 42 3.18 16.37 13.46
CA ARG A 42 3.26 15.51 14.67
C ARG A 42 2.26 14.34 14.76
N TYR A 43 1.37 14.17 13.79
CA TYR A 43 0.44 13.04 13.71
C TYR A 43 0.62 12.24 12.40
N GLU A 44 1.84 12.24 11.86
CA GLU A 44 2.17 11.51 10.64
C GLU A 44 1.96 10.00 10.82
N LYS A 45 1.16 9.43 9.93
CA LYS A 45 0.95 7.99 9.82
C LYS A 45 1.73 7.46 8.61
N ARG A 46 2.15 6.21 8.66
CA ARG A 46 2.83 5.55 7.54
C ARG A 46 1.93 4.50 6.91
N CYS A 47 2.06 4.31 5.59
CA CYS A 47 1.31 3.28 4.87
C CYS A 47 1.50 1.88 5.49
N VAL A 48 2.71 1.59 5.96
CA VAL A 48 3.08 0.29 6.55
C VAL A 48 2.53 0.06 7.97
N ASP A 49 1.99 1.08 8.63
CA ASP A 49 1.39 0.92 9.95
C ASP A 49 0.10 0.05 9.86
N CYS A 50 -0.63 0.16 8.74
CA CYS A 50 -1.77 -0.70 8.40
C CYS A 50 -1.41 -1.80 7.38
N HIS A 51 -0.65 -1.47 6.33
CA HIS A 51 -0.26 -2.42 5.28
C HIS A 51 1.02 -3.18 5.66
N LYS A 52 0.91 -4.09 6.63
CA LYS A 52 2.05 -4.90 7.13
C LYS A 52 2.45 -6.03 6.20
N ASN A 53 1.51 -6.52 5.39
CA ASN A 53 1.74 -7.54 4.36
C ASN A 53 1.91 -6.87 2.99
N LEU A 54 3.09 -6.29 2.78
CA LEU A 54 3.45 -5.69 1.50
C LEU A 54 3.63 -6.76 0.41
N VAL A 55 3.78 -6.29 -0.84
CA VAL A 55 4.05 -7.13 -2.00
C VAL A 55 5.32 -7.97 -1.80
N HIS A 56 5.35 -9.17 -2.42
CA HIS A 56 6.35 -10.25 -2.22
C HIS A 56 6.21 -11.08 -0.93
N ASN A 57 4.99 -11.53 -0.62
CA ASN A 57 4.85 -12.67 0.28
C ASN A 57 5.48 -13.92 -0.36
N PRO A 58 6.21 -14.76 0.39
CA PRO A 58 6.79 -15.98 -0.15
C PRO A 58 5.66 -16.89 -0.65
N THR A 59 5.61 -17.10 -1.96
CA THR A 59 4.73 -18.10 -2.57
C THR A 59 5.54 -19.38 -2.71
N THR A 60 4.98 -20.50 -2.26
CA THR A 60 5.61 -21.83 -2.41
C THR A 60 5.59 -22.32 -3.87
N ILE A 61 4.81 -21.66 -4.71
CA ILE A 61 4.69 -21.89 -6.15
C ILE A 61 5.59 -20.93 -6.93
N TYR A 62 6.44 -21.50 -7.79
CA TYR A 62 7.18 -20.75 -8.79
C TYR A 62 6.22 -20.41 -9.95
N GLU A 63 5.57 -19.26 -9.88
CA GLU A 63 4.70 -18.77 -10.96
C GLU A 63 5.55 -18.17 -12.08
N TYR A 64 5.61 -18.83 -13.24
CA TYR A 64 6.22 -18.21 -14.43
C TYR A 64 5.47 -16.93 -14.79
N LYS A 65 6.22 -15.84 -15.01
CA LYS A 65 5.67 -14.49 -15.29
C LYS A 65 4.61 -14.48 -16.41
N GLN A 66 4.74 -15.37 -17.39
CA GLN A 66 3.83 -15.52 -18.53
C GLN A 66 2.44 -16.08 -18.18
N PHE A 67 2.30 -16.80 -17.08
CA PHE A 67 1.04 -17.40 -16.63
C PHE A 67 0.41 -16.68 -15.44
N ARG A 68 1.01 -15.58 -15.00
CA ARG A 68 0.53 -14.83 -13.85
C ARG A 68 -0.62 -13.92 -14.28
N GLY A 69 -1.80 -14.16 -13.71
CA GLY A 69 -2.93 -13.22 -13.81
C GLY A 69 -2.53 -11.82 -13.33
N MET A 70 -3.26 -10.80 -13.81
CA MET A 70 -2.95 -9.38 -13.61
C MET A 70 -2.49 -9.10 -12.18
N TYR A 71 -1.31 -8.46 -12.04
CA TYR A 71 -0.64 -8.24 -10.76
C TYR A 71 -1.60 -7.64 -9.73
N ARG A 72 -1.84 -8.35 -8.62
CA ARG A 72 -2.74 -7.97 -7.50
C ARG A 72 -2.42 -6.63 -6.81
N GLY A 73 -1.40 -5.90 -7.25
CA GLY A 73 -1.16 -4.50 -6.87
C GLY A 73 -1.95 -3.48 -7.69
N LEU A 74 -2.66 -3.91 -8.72
CA LEU A 74 -3.75 -3.15 -9.36
C LEU A 74 -5.01 -3.47 -8.56
N GLY A 75 -5.36 -2.61 -7.62
CA GLY A 75 -6.54 -2.78 -6.77
C GLY A 75 -7.76 -3.11 -7.62
N THR A 76 -8.43 -4.21 -7.27
CA THR A 76 -9.78 -4.55 -7.73
C THR A 76 -10.77 -3.50 -7.27
#